data_AF-A0A6G7CR41-F1
#
_entry.id   AF-A0A6G7CR41-F1
#
_cell.length_a   1.000
_cell.length_b   1.000
_cell.length_c   1.000
_cell.angle_alpha   90.00
_cell.angle_beta   90.00
_cell.angle_gamma   90.00
#
_symmetry.space_group_name_H-M   'P 1'
#
loop_
_entity.id
_entity.type
_entity.pdbx_description
1 polymer ?
#
loop_
_entity_poly.entity_id
_entity_poly.type
_entity_poly.pdbx_seq_one_letter_code
_entity_poly.pdbx_strand_id
1 'polypeptide(L)'
;MIHGEWIKAGTHIDLVGAYRKDMRECDGATVAKSQVYVDTWAGAQGEAGDLHQAIDEGCFNMDSIHGDLEQLTRREVFGRKNDSDITMFKSVGASLEDLAAAIVLWENLENN
;
A
#
# COMPACT_ATOMS: atom_id res chain seq x y z
N MET A 1 -14.78 -7.73 3.72
CA MET A 1 -13.42 -8.16 4.10
C MET A 1 -12.98 -9.27 3.15
N ILE A 2 -11.77 -9.17 2.60
CA ILE A 2 -11.14 -10.15 1.73
C ILE A 2 -10.36 -11.16 2.57
N HIS A 3 -10.41 -12.43 2.18
CA HIS A 3 -9.72 -13.51 2.87
C HIS A 3 -8.56 -14.07 2.08
N GLY A 4 -7.44 -14.36 2.78
CA GLY A 4 -6.19 -14.75 2.14
C GLY A 4 -6.26 -16.10 1.43
N GLU A 5 -7.25 -16.94 1.74
CA GLU A 5 -7.53 -18.20 1.03
C GLU A 5 -8.10 -17.98 -0.38
N TRP A 6 -8.68 -16.81 -0.67
CA TRP A 6 -9.26 -16.50 -1.98
C TRP A 6 -8.21 -16.02 -2.98
N ILE A 7 -7.08 -15.53 -2.48
CA ILE A 7 -6.03 -14.91 -3.29
C ILE A 7 -5.20 -15.97 -3.99
N LYS A 8 -5.15 -15.89 -5.33
CA LYS A 8 -4.36 -16.77 -6.18
C LYS A 8 -2.95 -16.19 -6.39
N ALA A 9 -1.99 -17.07 -6.66
CA ALA A 9 -0.65 -16.66 -7.08
C ALA A 9 -0.71 -15.67 -8.26
N GLY A 10 0.16 -14.68 -8.24
CA GLY A 10 0.22 -13.63 -9.27
C GLY A 10 -0.74 -12.46 -9.08
N THR A 11 -1.60 -12.50 -8.05
CA THR A 11 -2.58 -11.43 -7.81
C THR A 11 -1.89 -10.15 -7.33
N HIS A 12 -2.35 -8.99 -7.80
CA HIS A 12 -2.06 -7.69 -7.20
C HIS A 12 -3.30 -7.19 -6.44
N ILE A 13 -3.08 -6.61 -5.27
CA ILE A 13 -4.13 -6.13 -4.36
C ILE A 13 -3.86 -4.67 -4.06
N ASP A 14 -4.85 -3.81 -4.30
CA ASP A 14 -4.85 -2.41 -3.85
C ASP A 14 -5.79 -2.27 -2.64
N LEU A 15 -5.25 -1.82 -1.52
CA LEU A 15 -6.00 -1.56 -0.28
C LEU A 15 -5.93 -0.07 0.06
N VAL A 16 -7.03 0.64 -0.14
CA VAL A 16 -7.09 2.12 -0.05
C VAL A 16 -8.07 2.59 1.03
N GLY A 17 -9.06 1.78 1.38
CA GLY A 17 -10.16 2.18 2.25
C GLY A 17 -9.81 2.23 3.74
N ALA A 18 -8.90 1.38 4.25
CA ALA A 18 -8.58 1.37 5.68
C ALA A 18 -7.46 2.37 6.06
N TYR A 19 -7.82 3.64 6.18
CA TYR A 19 -6.97 4.78 6.59
C TYR A 19 -7.06 5.11 8.10
N ARG A 20 -7.68 4.25 8.90
CA ARG A 20 -7.64 4.32 10.36
C ARG A 20 -7.25 2.96 10.92
N LYS A 21 -6.61 2.94 12.09
CA LYS A 21 -6.13 1.70 12.73
C LYS A 21 -7.23 0.67 12.98
N ASP A 22 -8.46 1.12 13.22
CA ASP A 22 -9.63 0.29 13.49
C ASP A 22 -10.37 -0.18 12.22
N MET A 23 -9.99 0.34 11.04
CA MET A 23 -10.58 -0.06 9.76
C MET A 23 -9.84 -1.25 9.15
N ARG A 24 -10.57 -2.07 8.38
CA ARG A 24 -10.00 -3.25 7.75
C ARG A 24 -10.73 -3.65 6.48
N GLU A 25 -9.95 -4.00 5.47
CA GLU A 25 -10.40 -4.49 4.17
C GLU A 25 -10.01 -5.95 3.94
N CYS A 26 -8.91 -6.44 4.52
CA CYS A 26 -8.42 -7.82 4.38
C CYS A 26 -7.94 -8.46 5.69
N ASP A 27 -7.91 -9.78 5.76
CA ASP A 27 -7.35 -10.52 6.91
C ASP A 27 -5.81 -10.51 6.95
N GLY A 28 -5.22 -10.84 8.12
CA GLY A 28 -3.77 -10.86 8.31
C GLY A 28 -3.07 -11.87 7.41
N ALA A 29 -3.77 -12.96 7.05
CA ALA A 29 -3.28 -13.94 6.08
C ALA A 29 -3.10 -13.35 4.67
N THR A 30 -3.95 -12.40 4.27
CA THR A 30 -3.81 -11.67 2.99
C THR A 30 -2.56 -10.80 3.01
N VAL A 31 -2.32 -10.07 4.10
CA VAL A 31 -1.11 -9.25 4.28
C VAL A 31 0.14 -10.12 4.29
N ALA A 32 0.15 -11.18 5.09
CA ALA A 32 1.30 -12.09 5.26
C ALA A 32 1.74 -12.80 3.97
N LYS A 33 0.80 -13.06 3.04
CA LYS A 33 1.09 -13.70 1.75
C LYS A 33 1.62 -12.72 0.70
N SER A 34 1.54 -11.42 0.95
CA SER A 34 1.80 -10.39 -0.05
C SER A 34 3.16 -9.73 0.16
N GLN A 35 3.82 -9.34 -0.93
CA GLN A 35 4.89 -8.34 -0.90
C GLN A 35 4.23 -6.97 -0.76
N VAL A 36 4.33 -6.38 0.44
CA VAL A 36 3.63 -5.15 0.80
C VAL A 36 4.48 -3.93 0.42
N TYR A 37 3.87 -3.01 -0.33
CA TYR A 37 4.38 -1.68 -0.64
C TYR A 37 3.36 -0.64 -0.15
N VAL A 38 3.83 0.54 0.22
CA VAL A 38 2.99 1.59 0.81
C VAL A 38 3.13 2.91 0.06
N ASP A 39 2.19 3.83 0.25
CA ASP A 39 2.34 5.20 -0.27
C ASP A 39 3.50 5.92 0.41
N THR A 40 3.50 5.95 1.74
CA THR A 40 4.54 6.53 2.58
C THR A 40 4.75 5.68 3.83
N TRP A 41 5.99 5.60 4.30
CA TRP A 41 6.30 4.96 5.58
C TRP A 41 5.55 5.57 6.76
N ALA A 42 5.45 6.90 6.80
CA ALA A 42 4.78 7.62 7.87
C ALA A 42 3.28 7.31 7.93
N GLY A 43 2.60 7.30 6.77
CA GLY A 43 1.18 6.93 6.68
C GLY A 43 0.95 5.48 7.09
N ALA A 44 1.79 4.55 6.62
CA ALA A 44 1.71 3.14 7.01
C ALA A 44 1.85 2.93 8.53
N GLN A 45 2.78 3.63 9.18
CA GLN A 45 3.00 3.55 10.63
C GLN A 45 1.92 4.25 11.47
N GLY A 46 1.30 5.28 10.91
CA GLY A 46 0.30 6.09 11.60
C GLY A 46 -1.11 5.51 11.51
N GLU A 47 -1.49 5.00 10.34
CA GLU A 47 -2.91 4.97 9.93
C GLU A 47 -3.36 3.69 9.25
N ALA A 48 -2.44 2.86 8.71
CA ALA A 48 -2.79 1.70 7.89
C ALA A 48 -3.42 0.56 8.71
N GLY A 49 -4.75 0.57 8.82
CA GLY A 49 -5.51 -0.37 9.66
C GLY A 49 -5.29 -1.84 9.32
N ASP A 50 -5.24 -2.19 8.03
CA ASP A 50 -4.96 -3.58 7.59
C ASP A 50 -3.61 -4.09 8.13
N LEU A 51 -2.57 -3.24 8.12
CA LEU A 51 -1.22 -3.61 8.55
C LEU A 51 -1.12 -3.67 10.07
N HIS A 52 -1.67 -2.68 10.77
CA HIS A 52 -1.67 -2.67 12.24
C HIS A 52 -2.39 -3.88 12.81
N GLN A 53 -3.57 -4.22 12.30
CA GLN A 53 -4.31 -5.37 12.79
C GLN A 53 -3.62 -6.70 12.42
N ALA A 54 -2.97 -6.79 11.25
CA ALA A 54 -2.15 -7.97 10.91
C ALA A 54 -0.93 -8.13 11.84
N ILE A 55 -0.34 -7.02 12.32
CA ILE A 55 0.75 -7.04 13.31
C ILE A 55 0.21 -7.51 14.67
N ASP A 56 -0.93 -6.99 15.12
CA ASP A 56 -1.56 -7.38 16.39
C ASP A 56 -1.92 -8.88 16.41
N GLU A 57 -2.24 -9.45 15.24
CA GLU A 57 -2.48 -10.88 15.03
C GLU A 57 -1.21 -11.73 14.93
N GLY A 58 -0.03 -11.11 14.92
CA GLY A 58 1.26 -11.79 14.74
C GLY A 58 1.49 -12.31 13.31
N CYS A 59 0.74 -11.83 12.33
CA CYS A 59 0.83 -12.25 10.93
C CYS A 59 1.81 -11.41 10.10
N PHE A 60 2.15 -10.20 10.56
CA PHE A 60 2.99 -9.26 9.82
C PHE A 60 3.92 -8.48 10.78
N ASN A 61 4.99 -7.91 10.24
CA ASN A 61 5.84 -6.95 10.92
C ASN A 61 5.96 -5.71 10.02
N MET A 62 5.86 -4.51 10.59
CA MET A 62 6.04 -3.25 9.86
C MET A 62 7.39 -3.20 9.11
N ASP A 63 8.45 -3.78 9.67
CA ASP A 63 9.77 -3.88 9.02
C ASP A 63 9.79 -4.82 7.79
N SER A 64 8.71 -5.58 7.55
CA SER A 64 8.54 -6.44 6.38
C SER A 64 7.94 -5.71 5.17
N ILE A 65 7.63 -4.43 5.28
CA ILE A 65 7.29 -3.60 4.12
C ILE A 65 8.49 -3.57 3.17
N HIS A 66 8.24 -3.87 1.89
CA HIS A 66 9.29 -3.96 0.87
C HIS A 66 9.79 -2.59 0.39
N GLY A 67 8.99 -1.55 0.55
CA GLY A 67 9.33 -0.17 0.25
C GLY A 67 8.10 0.69 -0.01
N ASP A 68 8.32 1.97 -0.25
CA ASP A 68 7.27 2.92 -0.61
C ASP A 68 7.27 3.29 -2.11
N LEU A 69 6.32 4.14 -2.51
CA LEU A 69 6.23 4.63 -3.88
C LEU A 69 7.45 5.47 -4.30
N GLU A 70 8.08 6.21 -3.38
CA GLU A 70 9.30 6.96 -3.70
C GLU A 70 10.42 5.99 -4.10
N GLN A 71 10.70 4.99 -3.27
CA GLN A 71 11.75 4.01 -3.52
C GLN A 71 11.49 3.20 -4.79
N LEU A 72 10.23 2.85 -5.07
CA LEU A 72 9.83 2.16 -6.30
C LEU A 72 10.08 3.02 -7.54
N THR A 73 9.65 4.29 -7.51
CA THR A 73 9.82 5.20 -8.66
C THR A 73 11.29 5.55 -8.91
N ARG A 74 12.11 5.60 -7.85
CA ARG A 74 13.57 5.77 -7.94
C ARG A 74 14.34 4.50 -8.31
N ARG A 75 13.67 3.33 -8.36
CA ARG A 75 14.28 2.01 -8.59
C ARG A 75 15.30 1.62 -7.51
N GLU A 76 15.10 2.09 -6.29
CA GLU A 76 15.88 1.69 -5.11
C GLU A 76 15.37 0.35 -4.58
N VAL A 77 14.07 0.10 -4.73
CA VAL A 77 13.44 -1.20 -4.53
C VAL A 77 12.74 -1.63 -5.82
N PHE A 78 12.62 -2.95 -6.00
CA PHE A 78 11.96 -3.54 -7.15
C PHE A 78 10.65 -4.16 -6.70
N GLY A 79 9.58 -3.92 -7.47
CA GLY A 79 8.26 -4.50 -7.24
C GLY A 79 8.21 -6.01 -7.49
N ARG A 80 7.21 -6.47 -8.24
CA ARG A 80 7.04 -7.89 -8.60
C ARG A 80 8.32 -8.49 -9.19
N LYS A 81 8.78 -9.61 -8.63
CA LYS A 81 9.98 -10.34 -9.10
C LYS A 81 9.62 -11.57 -9.92
N ASN A 82 8.52 -12.24 -9.59
CA ASN A 82 8.02 -13.42 -10.29
C ASN A 82 6.52 -13.30 -10.61
N ASP A 83 6.08 -14.02 -11.64
CA ASP A 83 4.66 -14.08 -12.05
C ASP A 83 3.75 -14.64 -10.96
N SER A 84 4.27 -15.47 -10.06
CA SER A 84 3.51 -16.06 -8.96
C SER A 84 3.43 -15.16 -7.72
N ASP A 85 4.24 -14.09 -7.64
CA ASP A 85 4.28 -13.22 -6.46
C ASP A 85 2.88 -12.61 -6.22
N ILE A 86 2.48 -12.49 -4.96
CA ILE A 86 1.31 -11.68 -4.60
C ILE A 86 1.86 -10.31 -4.19
N THR A 87 1.38 -9.23 -4.80
CA THR A 87 1.82 -7.87 -4.49
C THR A 87 0.68 -7.08 -3.88
N MET A 88 0.95 -6.35 -2.81
CA MET A 88 -0.03 -5.50 -2.14
C MET A 88 0.46 -4.07 -2.13
N PHE A 89 -0.38 -3.15 -2.57
CA PHE A 89 -0.21 -1.74 -2.31
C PHE A 89 -1.20 -1.31 -1.23
N LYS A 90 -0.69 -0.77 -0.13
CA LYS A 90 -1.50 -0.19 0.95
C LYS A 90 -1.37 1.32 0.92
N SER A 91 -2.50 1.99 0.70
CA SER A 91 -2.61 3.44 0.76
C SER A 91 -3.45 3.89 1.95
N VAL A 92 -3.03 5.00 2.54
CA VAL A 92 -3.78 5.81 3.51
C VAL A 92 -3.95 7.26 3.01
N GLY A 93 -3.25 7.63 1.95
CA GLY A 93 -3.28 8.94 1.30
C GLY A 93 -2.05 9.77 1.68
N ALA A 94 -1.47 10.45 0.68
CA ALA A 94 -0.37 11.38 0.88
C ALA A 94 -0.70 12.74 0.27
N SER A 95 -0.64 13.80 1.08
CA SER A 95 -0.91 15.19 0.62
C SER A 95 -0.06 15.65 -0.57
N LEU A 96 1.09 15.00 -0.81
CA LEU A 96 1.90 15.23 -1.99
C LEU A 96 1.16 14.90 -3.30
N GLU A 97 0.32 13.87 -3.29
CA GLU A 97 -0.48 13.43 -4.43
C GLU A 97 -1.51 14.51 -4.81
N ASP A 98 -2.19 15.09 -3.81
CA ASP A 98 -3.13 16.20 -3.99
C ASP A 98 -2.43 17.44 -4.54
N LEU A 99 -1.26 17.79 -3.98
CA LEU A 99 -0.49 18.95 -4.43
C LEU A 99 -0.01 18.78 -5.87
N ALA A 100 0.48 17.59 -6.24
CA ALA A 100 0.90 17.29 -7.60
C ALA A 100 -0.27 17.44 -8.58
N ALA A 101 -1.46 16.93 -8.24
CA ALA A 101 -2.66 17.10 -9.06
C ALA A 101 -3.07 18.58 -9.19
N ALA A 102 -2.97 19.35 -8.11
CA ALA A 102 -3.29 20.78 -8.11
C ALA A 102 -2.34 21.60 -8.99
N ILE A 103 -1.04 21.29 -8.98
CA ILE A 103 -0.03 21.93 -9.85
C ILE A 103 -0.36 21.65 -11.32
N VAL A 104 -0.63 20.39 -11.68
CA VAL A 104 -1.01 20.03 -13.05
C VAL A 104 -2.25 20.77 -13.51
N LEU A 105 -3.27 20.91 -12.66
CA LEU A 105 -4.47 21.68 -12.97
C LEU A 105 -4.14 23.17 -13.18
N TRP A 106 -3.34 23.76 -12.28
CA TRP A 106 -2.96 25.16 -12.34
C TRP A 106 -2.18 25.51 -13.62
N GLU A 107 -1.16 24.73 -13.95
CA GLU A 107 -0.33 24.93 -15.15
C GLU A 107 -1.15 24.79 -16.44
N ASN A 108 -2.14 23.89 -16.46
CA ASN A 108 -3.02 23.73 -17.61
C ASN A 108 -4.04 24.88 -17.78
N LEU A 109 -4.36 25.62 -16.72
CA LEU A 109 -5.19 26.82 -16.80
C LEU A 109 -4.41 28.02 -17.33
N GLU A 110 -3.13 28.16 -16.98
CA GLU A 110 -2.29 29.26 -17.50
C GLU A 110 -1.93 29.09 -18.98
N ASN A 111 -1.96 27.87 -19.50
CA ASN A 111 -1.64 27.54 -20.89
C ASN A 111 -2.85 27.57 -21.86
N ASN A 112 -4.06 27.92 -21.39
CA ASN A 112 -5.28 28.10 -22.19
C ASN A 112 -5.74 29.57 -22.19
#